data_AF-A0A674NFS9-F1
#
_entry.id   AF-A0A674NFS9-F1
#
_cell.length_a   1.000
_cell.length_b   1.000
_cell.length_c   1.000
_cell.angle_alpha   90.00
_cell.angle_beta   90.00
_cell.angle_gamma   90.00
#
_symmetry.space_group_name_H-M   'P 1'
#
loop_
_entity.id
_entity.type
_entity.pdbx_description
1 polymer ?
#
loop_
_entity_poly.entity_id
_entity_poly.type
_entity_poly.pdbx_seq_one_letter_code
_entity_poly.pdbx_strand_id
1 'polypeptide(L)'
;MRSVGSPSVVTRRNVKAHSNQISGKLVYVSAAVFKAAASSQHERSISVCSRLNCSPLFAGVNDNSVQEEDLKLCELFEISHIRTIYHMFIAVLLIFFLSTLTVDYIDQGRLVLEFDLLFYAFGNLGTVTWAWIVMFAYTLLVPYYAMRLWGSLYHTFPSKLGLSLSTGLLLSAVQICVLGQFPVHVVVQYQLPPASRFIVILEQIRFVMKSYSFIRETAPLVMNNPPKEGENPRFPTLSSYLYFLFCPTLIYRESYPRSMVLAVFNSILPGIMLLLLCFFAFLHCWLNLFAELLQFADRMFYKDWWNSTSFTNYYRTWNVVVHDWLFYYGYRDFLWLSKRKFRTAAMLSVFIVSAIVHEYALSMGFGFFYPVMFCLFAVFGVVFNFTLNDKRQSPVFNVIMWACLFVGQGVQVCLYCQEWYAQARCPRTGNSFLELVTPRSWSCN
;
A
#
# COMPACT_ATOMS: atom_id res chain seq x y z
N MET A 1 55.65 -1.51 30.67
CA MET A 1 54.50 -0.68 31.11
C MET A 1 53.80 -0.15 29.87
N ARG A 2 52.46 -0.01 29.96
CA ARG A 2 51.45 0.50 28.98
C ARG A 2 51.95 1.76 28.22
N SER A 3 51.49 2.15 27.01
CA SER A 3 50.11 2.20 26.50
C SER A 3 50.01 2.38 24.96
N VAL A 4 48.99 1.72 24.38
CA VAL A 4 47.96 2.14 23.39
C VAL A 4 48.01 3.56 22.78
N GLY A 5 47.86 3.64 21.44
CA GLY A 5 47.47 4.85 20.68
C GLY A 5 47.17 4.60 19.17
N SER A 6 45.89 4.41 18.85
CA SER A 6 45.08 4.58 17.61
C SER A 6 45.67 4.64 16.17
N PRO A 7 45.07 3.96 15.16
CA PRO A 7 45.31 4.19 13.73
C PRO A 7 44.33 5.21 13.12
N SER A 8 44.86 6.09 12.27
CA SER A 8 44.15 7.15 11.55
C SER A 8 43.76 6.76 10.11
N VAL A 9 42.45 6.81 9.84
CA VAL A 9 41.77 7.30 8.60
C VAL A 9 42.22 6.72 7.24
N VAL A 10 41.52 5.68 6.78
CA VAL A 10 41.46 5.32 5.35
C VAL A 10 40.38 6.15 4.66
N THR A 11 40.80 6.96 3.70
CA THR A 11 40.03 7.98 2.98
C THR A 11 38.92 7.44 2.07
N ARG A 12 37.69 7.93 2.29
CA ARG A 12 36.42 7.78 1.54
C ARG A 12 36.44 8.13 0.03
N ARG A 13 37.60 8.38 -0.60
CA ARG A 13 37.68 8.85 -2.00
C ARG A 13 37.72 7.74 -3.06
N ASN A 14 38.16 6.52 -2.74
CA ASN A 14 38.32 5.46 -3.75
C ASN A 14 37.06 4.62 -4.03
N VAL A 15 36.03 4.68 -3.19
CA VAL A 15 34.75 3.96 -3.45
C VAL A 15 33.86 4.71 -4.44
N LYS A 16 33.99 6.04 -4.52
CA LYS A 16 33.17 6.88 -5.42
C LYS A 16 33.62 6.81 -6.88
N ALA A 17 34.92 6.56 -7.12
CA ALA A 17 35.46 6.42 -8.47
C ALA A 17 35.08 5.10 -9.14
N HIS A 18 35.04 4.00 -8.39
CA HIS A 18 34.68 2.68 -8.92
C HIS A 18 33.17 2.51 -9.18
N SER A 19 32.32 3.21 -8.41
CA SER A 19 30.86 3.21 -8.60
C SER A 19 30.43 3.98 -9.86
N ASN A 20 31.07 5.12 -10.14
CA ASN A 20 30.76 5.93 -11.34
C ASN A 20 31.22 5.27 -12.65
N GLN A 21 32.27 4.45 -12.63
CA GLN A 21 32.76 3.76 -13.83
C GLN A 21 31.92 2.53 -14.23
N ILE A 22 31.20 1.93 -13.27
CA ILE A 22 30.26 0.83 -13.51
C ILE A 22 28.87 1.36 -13.94
N SER A 23 28.43 2.48 -13.35
CA SER A 23 27.15 3.11 -13.70
C SER A 23 27.15 3.69 -15.13
N GLY A 24 28.28 4.28 -15.59
CA GLY A 24 28.41 4.78 -16.97
C GLY A 24 28.47 3.70 -18.05
N LYS A 25 29.00 2.50 -17.74
CA LYS A 25 29.06 1.38 -18.70
C LYS A 25 27.73 0.64 -18.83
N LEU A 26 26.89 0.61 -17.79
CA LEU A 26 25.57 -0.03 -17.83
C LEU A 26 24.53 0.79 -18.63
N VAL A 27 24.64 2.12 -18.58
CA VAL A 27 23.77 3.05 -19.33
C VAL A 27 24.10 3.03 -20.84
N TYR A 28 25.38 2.95 -21.21
CA TYR A 28 25.80 2.87 -22.61
C TYR A 28 25.43 1.54 -23.29
N VAL A 29 25.48 0.42 -22.55
CA VAL A 29 25.08 -0.89 -23.08
C VAL A 29 23.55 -0.97 -23.24
N SER A 30 22.78 -0.39 -22.32
CA SER A 30 21.30 -0.38 -22.42
C SER A 30 20.79 0.51 -23.55
N ALA A 31 21.39 1.68 -23.78
CA ALA A 31 21.01 2.58 -24.87
C ALA A 31 21.41 2.04 -26.26
N ALA A 32 22.55 1.34 -26.37
CA ALA A 32 22.99 0.72 -27.62
C ALA A 32 22.13 -0.50 -28.01
N VAL A 33 21.69 -1.30 -27.03
CA VAL A 33 20.78 -2.43 -27.24
C VAL A 33 19.38 -1.95 -27.65
N PHE A 34 18.87 -0.87 -27.06
CA PHE A 34 17.54 -0.33 -27.41
C PHE A 34 17.51 0.29 -28.81
N LYS A 35 18.60 0.95 -29.23
CA LYS A 35 18.68 1.56 -30.57
C LYS A 35 18.86 0.52 -31.69
N ALA A 36 19.52 -0.61 -31.41
CA ALA A 36 19.65 -1.74 -32.35
C ALA A 36 18.36 -2.58 -32.45
N ALA A 37 17.57 -2.67 -31.38
CA ALA A 37 16.27 -3.34 -31.38
C ALA A 37 15.20 -2.54 -32.15
N ALA A 38 15.19 -1.21 -32.02
CA ALA A 38 14.21 -0.35 -32.67
C ALA A 38 14.39 -0.20 -34.19
N SER A 39 15.63 -0.26 -34.70
CA SER A 39 15.88 -0.11 -36.14
C SER A 39 15.75 -1.39 -36.97
N SER A 40 15.67 -2.57 -36.33
CA SER A 40 15.62 -3.86 -37.04
C SER A 40 14.21 -4.46 -37.16
N GLN A 41 13.23 -3.98 -36.37
CA GLN A 41 11.86 -4.50 -36.41
C GLN A 41 10.95 -3.85 -37.45
N HIS A 42 11.22 -2.63 -37.93
CA HIS A 42 10.27 -1.96 -38.82
C HIS A 42 10.32 -2.44 -40.29
N GLU A 43 11.47 -2.93 -40.76
CA GLU A 43 11.66 -3.28 -42.19
C GLU A 43 11.43 -4.77 -42.53
N ARG A 44 11.39 -5.69 -41.55
CA ARG A 44 11.27 -7.15 -41.85
C ARG A 44 9.86 -7.71 -41.82
N SER A 45 8.91 -7.06 -41.13
CA SER A 45 7.55 -7.61 -40.98
C SER A 45 6.69 -7.54 -42.24
N ILE A 46 7.07 -6.77 -43.27
CA ILE A 46 6.24 -6.60 -44.48
C ILE A 46 6.56 -7.65 -45.57
N SER A 47 7.73 -8.30 -45.58
CA SER A 47 8.12 -9.15 -46.73
C SER A 47 7.82 -10.65 -46.59
N VAL A 48 7.57 -11.16 -45.36
CA VAL A 48 7.54 -12.63 -45.13
C VAL A 48 6.13 -13.23 -45.21
N CYS A 49 5.06 -12.46 -44.99
CA CYS A 49 3.67 -12.97 -45.04
C CYS A 49 3.15 -13.37 -46.44
N SER A 50 3.89 -13.14 -47.52
CA SER A 50 3.38 -13.36 -48.90
C SER A 50 3.71 -14.73 -49.51
N ARG A 51 4.39 -15.63 -48.78
CA ARG A 51 4.68 -16.98 -49.29
C ARG A 51 4.56 -18.01 -48.17
N LEU A 52 3.42 -18.69 -48.10
CA LEU A 52 3.32 -20.15 -47.95
C LEU A 52 1.85 -20.54 -47.75
N ASN A 53 1.30 -21.15 -48.80
CA ASN A 53 0.00 -21.81 -48.84
C ASN A 53 0.18 -23.22 -48.27
N CYS A 54 -0.57 -23.63 -47.23
CA CYS A 54 -0.68 -25.03 -46.84
C CYS A 54 -2.10 -25.37 -46.36
N SER A 55 -2.74 -26.30 -47.07
CA SER A 55 -4.02 -26.94 -46.72
C SER A 55 -3.81 -28.12 -45.74
N PRO A 56 -4.86 -28.57 -45.01
CA PRO A 56 -4.70 -29.45 -43.86
C PRO A 56 -4.87 -30.93 -44.20
N LEU A 57 -4.02 -31.77 -43.62
CA LEU A 57 -4.26 -33.22 -43.51
C LEU A 57 -3.68 -33.66 -42.16
N PHE A 58 -4.53 -34.08 -41.22
CA PHE A 58 -4.33 -35.14 -40.21
C PHE A 58 -5.38 -34.98 -39.10
N ALA A 59 -6.30 -35.94 -39.07
CA ALA A 59 -7.29 -36.11 -38.02
C ALA A 59 -6.79 -37.12 -36.98
N GLY A 60 -6.92 -36.78 -35.69
CA GLY A 60 -7.07 -37.74 -34.59
C GLY A 60 -5.92 -37.84 -33.57
N VAL A 61 -5.79 -36.87 -32.66
CA VAL A 61 -5.27 -37.04 -31.27
C VAL A 61 -5.87 -35.92 -30.38
N ASN A 62 -6.60 -36.28 -29.31
CA ASN A 62 -6.92 -35.41 -28.14
C ASN A 62 -5.96 -35.81 -27.01
N ASP A 63 -5.36 -34.96 -26.18
CA ASP A 63 -5.64 -33.59 -25.74
C ASP A 63 -4.39 -32.68 -25.83
N ASN A 64 -4.63 -31.40 -26.11
CA ASN A 64 -3.69 -30.31 -26.44
C ASN A 64 -3.07 -30.42 -27.83
N SER A 65 -3.90 -30.29 -28.86
CA SER A 65 -3.42 -29.80 -30.15
C SER A 65 -2.84 -28.41 -29.92
N VAL A 66 -1.52 -28.26 -30.08
CA VAL A 66 -0.88 -26.95 -30.18
C VAL A 66 -1.49 -26.25 -31.39
N GLN A 67 -2.38 -25.30 -31.13
CA GLN A 67 -2.97 -24.45 -32.16
C GLN A 67 -2.10 -23.21 -32.31
N GLU A 68 -1.98 -22.74 -33.55
CA GLU A 68 -1.32 -21.47 -33.87
C GLU A 68 -2.28 -20.36 -33.43
N GLU A 69 -2.13 -19.92 -32.18
CA GLU A 69 -2.91 -18.83 -31.60
C GLU A 69 -1.98 -17.65 -31.31
N ASP A 70 -2.26 -16.51 -31.94
CA ASP A 70 -1.56 -15.27 -31.67
C ASP A 70 -1.85 -14.78 -30.24
N LEU A 71 -0.86 -14.09 -29.65
CA LEU A 71 -0.97 -13.68 -28.26
C LEU A 71 -2.08 -12.63 -28.10
N LYS A 72 -3.08 -12.92 -27.26
CA LYS A 72 -4.33 -12.14 -27.12
C LYS A 72 -4.13 -10.63 -26.93
N LEU A 73 -3.06 -10.19 -26.27
CA LEU A 73 -2.78 -8.75 -26.08
C LEU A 73 -2.25 -8.08 -27.37
N CYS A 74 -1.58 -8.82 -28.27
CA CYS A 74 -1.20 -8.32 -29.59
C CYS A 74 -2.44 -8.08 -30.45
N GLU A 75 -3.38 -9.04 -30.50
CA GLU A 75 -4.68 -8.86 -31.14
C GLU A 75 -5.44 -7.69 -30.51
N LEU A 76 -5.37 -7.58 -29.19
CA LEU A 76 -6.05 -6.52 -28.45
C LEU A 76 -5.45 -5.12 -28.73
N PHE A 77 -4.14 -5.00 -28.95
CA PHE A 77 -3.49 -3.74 -29.36
C PHE A 77 -3.83 -3.32 -30.80
N GLU A 78 -4.36 -4.23 -31.61
CA GLU A 78 -4.91 -3.89 -32.93
C GLU A 78 -6.17 -3.03 -32.78
N ILE A 79 -6.94 -3.21 -31.70
CA ILE A 79 -8.08 -2.37 -31.36
C ILE A 79 -7.60 -0.95 -31.00
N SER A 80 -8.10 0.06 -31.72
CA SER A 80 -7.71 1.47 -31.55
C SER A 80 -7.86 1.95 -30.10
N HIS A 81 -8.90 1.53 -29.38
CA HIS A 81 -9.12 1.90 -27.98
C HIS A 81 -8.04 1.39 -27.02
N ILE A 82 -7.50 0.20 -27.25
CA ILE A 82 -6.53 -0.42 -26.33
C ILE A 82 -5.11 -0.01 -26.70
N ARG A 83 -4.86 0.25 -27.98
CA ARG A 83 -3.71 1.04 -28.42
C ARG A 83 -3.70 2.42 -27.79
N THR A 84 -4.86 3.07 -27.68
CA THR A 84 -5.00 4.32 -26.94
C THR A 84 -4.66 4.11 -25.47
N ILE A 85 -5.15 3.06 -24.80
CA ILE A 85 -4.78 2.76 -23.40
C ILE A 85 -3.26 2.51 -23.27
N TYR A 86 -2.63 1.82 -24.21
CA TYR A 86 -1.18 1.62 -24.25
C TYR A 86 -0.43 2.95 -24.37
N HIS A 87 -0.83 3.79 -25.32
CA HIS A 87 -0.32 5.15 -25.43
C HIS A 87 -0.68 6.00 -24.20
N MET A 88 -1.78 5.70 -23.52
CA MET A 88 -2.21 6.34 -22.27
C MET A 88 -1.35 5.89 -21.11
N PHE A 89 -0.88 4.64 -21.05
CA PHE A 89 0.11 4.17 -20.07
C PHE A 89 1.49 4.77 -20.36
N ILE A 90 1.90 4.84 -21.63
CA ILE A 90 3.09 5.60 -22.03
C ILE A 90 2.93 7.07 -21.66
N ALA A 91 1.75 7.64 -21.87
CA ALA A 91 1.43 9.01 -21.51
C ALA A 91 1.37 9.17 -19.99
N VAL A 92 0.86 8.21 -19.22
CA VAL A 92 0.85 8.22 -17.75
C VAL A 92 2.26 8.07 -17.23
N LEU A 93 3.12 7.27 -17.85
CA LEU A 93 4.55 7.19 -17.56
C LEU A 93 5.26 8.51 -17.90
N LEU A 94 4.93 9.11 -19.04
CA LEU A 94 5.38 10.44 -19.45
C LEU A 94 4.82 11.53 -18.53
N ILE A 95 3.61 11.38 -18.00
CA ILE A 95 2.94 12.28 -17.06
C ILE A 95 3.51 12.07 -15.68
N PHE A 96 3.92 10.86 -15.28
CA PHE A 96 4.67 10.63 -14.05
C PHE A 96 6.07 11.21 -14.18
N PHE A 97 6.71 11.07 -15.34
CA PHE A 97 7.97 11.71 -15.66
C PHE A 97 7.83 13.23 -15.70
N LEU A 98 6.77 13.76 -16.31
CA LEU A 98 6.44 15.17 -16.38
C LEU A 98 5.94 15.72 -15.05
N SER A 99 5.26 14.93 -14.21
CA SER A 99 4.78 15.27 -12.88
C SER A 99 5.94 15.25 -11.91
N THR A 100 6.88 14.32 -12.08
CA THR A 100 8.20 14.39 -11.43
C THR A 100 8.90 15.67 -11.89
N LEU A 101 8.95 15.97 -13.20
CA LEU A 101 9.48 17.23 -13.72
C LEU A 101 8.68 18.45 -13.28
N THR A 102 7.39 18.33 -12.96
CA THR A 102 6.49 19.44 -12.57
C THR A 102 6.58 19.69 -11.08
N VAL A 103 6.75 18.65 -10.27
CA VAL A 103 7.11 18.75 -8.85
C VAL A 103 8.54 19.28 -8.74
N ASP A 104 9.46 18.76 -9.56
CA ASP A 104 10.83 19.27 -9.72
C ASP A 104 10.78 20.71 -10.24
N TYR A 105 9.87 21.04 -11.15
CA TYR A 105 9.56 22.39 -11.58
C TYR A 105 8.59 23.09 -10.65
N ILE A 106 8.15 22.63 -9.49
CA ILE A 106 7.42 23.48 -8.51
C ILE A 106 8.38 23.81 -7.38
N ASP A 107 9.28 22.88 -7.06
CA ASP A 107 10.51 23.17 -6.35
C ASP A 107 11.48 24.07 -7.17
N GLN A 108 11.44 24.02 -8.52
CA GLN A 108 12.22 24.86 -9.45
C GLN A 108 11.39 25.94 -10.24
N GLY A 109 10.03 25.87 -10.33
CA GLY A 109 8.99 26.92 -10.69
C GLY A 109 7.84 26.87 -11.82
N ARG A 110 6.72 26.03 -11.86
CA ARG A 110 5.25 26.21 -12.32
C ARG A 110 4.30 24.98 -12.72
N LEU A 111 2.91 25.14 -12.60
CA LEU A 111 1.65 24.81 -13.45
C LEU A 111 0.31 24.18 -12.78
N VAL A 112 -0.98 24.59 -13.11
CA VAL A 112 -2.32 24.40 -12.33
C VAL A 112 -3.73 24.27 -13.14
N LEU A 113 -4.91 23.77 -12.57
CA LEU A 113 -6.34 23.45 -13.10
C LEU A 113 -7.64 23.71 -12.15
N GLU A 114 -8.96 23.63 -12.60
CA GLU A 114 -10.29 24.23 -12.05
C GLU A 114 -11.55 23.33 -11.54
N PHE A 115 -12.57 23.83 -10.74
CA PHE A 115 -13.51 23.07 -9.79
C PHE A 115 -15.00 23.53 -9.39
N ASP A 116 -16.07 23.51 -10.22
CA ASP A 116 -17.36 24.22 -9.88
C ASP A 116 -18.45 23.59 -8.95
N LEU A 117 -18.86 22.31 -9.07
CA LEU A 117 -19.94 21.71 -8.24
C LEU A 117 -19.58 21.64 -6.74
N LEU A 118 -18.27 21.60 -6.47
CA LEU A 118 -17.68 21.66 -5.14
C LEU A 118 -18.07 22.96 -4.43
N PHE A 119 -18.14 24.08 -5.13
CA PHE A 119 -18.46 25.37 -4.51
C PHE A 119 -19.91 25.46 -4.03
N TYR A 120 -20.87 24.74 -4.64
CA TYR A 120 -22.28 24.74 -4.21
C TYR A 120 -22.50 23.89 -2.95
N ALA A 121 -21.99 22.65 -2.93
CA ALA A 121 -22.20 21.73 -1.80
C ALA A 121 -21.48 22.21 -0.53
N PHE A 122 -20.29 22.81 -0.69
CA PHE A 122 -19.50 23.40 0.40
C PHE A 122 -19.85 24.87 0.65
N GLY A 123 -20.97 25.37 0.12
CA GLY A 123 -21.38 26.76 0.30
C GLY A 123 -21.31 27.24 1.75
N ASN A 124 -20.99 28.52 1.92
CA ASN A 124 -20.78 29.16 3.22
C ASN A 124 -19.63 28.55 4.05
N LEU A 125 -18.53 28.15 3.39
CA LEU A 125 -17.30 27.70 4.06
C LEU A 125 -16.81 28.69 5.11
N GLY A 126 -16.90 30.00 4.86
CA GLY A 126 -16.50 31.01 5.85
C GLY A 126 -17.20 30.82 7.20
N THR A 127 -18.50 30.50 7.17
CA THR A 127 -19.28 30.26 8.38
C THR A 127 -18.86 28.97 9.11
N VAL A 128 -18.60 27.91 8.35
CA VAL A 128 -18.12 26.63 8.87
C VAL A 128 -16.72 26.77 9.48
N THR A 129 -15.83 27.49 8.81
CA THR A 129 -14.43 27.67 9.23
C THR A 129 -14.34 28.46 10.53
N TRP A 130 -15.07 29.58 10.68
CA TRP A 130 -15.00 30.33 11.95
C TRP A 130 -15.62 29.54 13.10
N ALA A 131 -16.74 28.85 12.87
CA ALA A 131 -17.37 28.02 13.89
C ALA A 131 -16.46 26.85 14.31
N TRP A 132 -15.78 26.24 13.34
CA TRP A 132 -14.77 25.21 13.57
C TRP A 132 -13.57 25.74 14.34
N ILE A 133 -13.05 26.92 14.01
CA ILE A 133 -11.92 27.55 14.74
C ILE A 133 -12.30 27.76 16.20
N VAL A 134 -13.52 28.24 16.50
CA VAL A 134 -13.98 28.42 17.88
C VAL A 134 -14.06 27.08 18.61
N MET A 135 -14.66 26.05 18.00
CA MET A 135 -14.74 24.71 18.59
C MET A 135 -13.35 24.08 18.81
N PHE A 136 -12.44 24.25 17.85
CA PHE A 136 -11.09 23.71 17.89
C PHE A 136 -10.22 24.44 18.92
N ALA A 137 -10.26 25.77 18.97
CA ALA A 137 -9.53 26.58 19.95
C ALA A 137 -9.97 26.24 21.37
N TYR A 138 -11.28 26.09 21.59
CA TYR A 138 -11.82 25.61 22.86
C TYR A 138 -11.22 24.23 23.22
N THR A 139 -11.33 23.27 22.30
CA THR A 139 -10.91 21.88 22.55
C THR A 139 -9.40 21.75 22.76
N LEU A 140 -8.59 22.57 22.10
CA LEU A 140 -7.14 22.57 22.24
C LEU A 140 -6.67 23.20 23.55
N LEU A 141 -7.23 24.36 23.91
CA LEU A 141 -6.70 25.18 25.00
C LEU A 141 -7.35 24.84 26.34
N VAL A 142 -8.70 24.79 26.40
CA VAL A 142 -9.42 24.74 27.67
C VAL A 142 -9.20 23.42 28.43
N PRO A 143 -9.42 22.23 27.84
CA PRO A 143 -9.12 20.96 28.50
C PRO A 143 -7.65 20.79 28.90
N TYR A 144 -6.72 21.25 28.06
CA TYR A 144 -5.28 21.13 28.31
C TYR A 144 -4.83 21.98 29.50
N TYR A 145 -5.15 23.28 29.50
CA TYR A 145 -4.78 24.19 30.59
C TYR A 145 -5.55 23.88 31.87
N ALA A 146 -6.81 23.47 31.79
CA ALA A 146 -7.58 23.03 32.96
C ALA A 146 -6.91 21.83 33.64
N MET A 147 -6.50 20.82 32.87
CA MET A 147 -5.79 19.65 33.41
C MET A 147 -4.42 20.00 33.98
N ARG A 148 -3.68 20.91 33.33
CA ARG A 148 -2.36 21.37 33.82
C ARG A 148 -2.47 22.17 35.12
N LEU A 149 -3.42 23.09 35.19
CA LEU A 149 -3.68 23.88 36.40
C LEU A 149 -4.14 22.97 37.54
N TRP A 150 -5.14 22.12 37.29
CA TRP A 150 -5.64 21.16 38.27
C TRP A 150 -4.51 20.28 38.80
N GLY A 151 -3.69 19.69 37.93
CA GLY A 151 -2.61 18.81 38.34
C GLY A 151 -1.47 19.50 39.09
N SER A 152 -1.19 20.78 38.81
CA SER A 152 -0.21 21.57 39.58
C SER A 152 -0.68 21.86 41.00
N LEU A 153 -1.98 22.11 41.18
CA LEU A 153 -2.59 22.43 42.45
C LEU A 153 -2.96 21.18 43.27
N TYR A 154 -3.13 20.03 42.61
CA TYR A 154 -3.60 18.78 43.22
C TYR A 154 -2.76 18.29 44.40
N HIS A 155 -1.43 18.45 44.31
CA HIS A 155 -0.51 18.01 45.37
C HIS A 155 -0.23 19.09 46.43
N THR A 156 -0.53 20.36 46.13
CA THR A 156 -0.31 21.51 47.04
C THR A 156 -1.55 21.84 47.88
N PHE A 157 -2.75 21.56 47.39
CA PHE A 157 -3.99 21.92 48.08
C PHE A 157 -4.38 20.93 49.19
N PRO A 158 -4.90 21.43 50.33
CA PRO A 158 -5.30 20.59 51.47
C PRO A 158 -6.58 19.76 51.21
N SER A 159 -7.51 20.25 50.38
CA SER A 159 -8.76 19.54 50.03
C SER A 159 -8.73 19.04 48.58
N LYS A 160 -8.18 17.83 48.38
CA LYS A 160 -8.03 17.19 47.06
C LYS A 160 -9.37 16.93 46.36
N LEU A 161 -10.38 16.51 47.14
CA LEU A 161 -11.72 16.20 46.64
C LEU A 161 -12.50 17.46 46.24
N GLY A 162 -12.39 18.54 47.02
CA GLY A 162 -13.06 19.80 46.71
C GLY A 162 -12.51 20.44 45.43
N LEU A 163 -11.19 20.41 45.26
CA LEU A 163 -10.51 20.94 44.07
C LEU A 163 -10.88 20.16 42.80
N SER A 164 -10.90 18.82 42.85
CA SER A 164 -11.25 17.99 41.68
C SER A 164 -12.73 18.11 41.30
N LEU A 165 -13.63 18.17 42.28
CA LEU A 165 -15.06 18.33 42.02
C LEU A 165 -15.38 19.71 41.44
N SER A 166 -14.79 20.77 42.00
CA SER A 166 -14.99 22.15 41.53
C SER A 166 -14.48 22.34 40.10
N THR A 167 -13.25 21.90 39.81
CA THR A 167 -12.66 22.00 38.46
C THR A 167 -13.38 21.13 37.43
N GLY A 168 -13.83 19.93 37.80
CA GLY A 168 -14.61 19.05 36.94
C GLY A 168 -16.00 19.58 36.59
N LEU A 169 -16.71 20.16 37.57
CA LEU A 169 -18.01 20.81 37.35
C LEU A 169 -17.91 22.07 36.49
N LEU A 170 -16.85 22.87 36.71
CA LEU A 170 -16.60 24.05 35.88
C LEU A 170 -16.30 23.66 34.43
N LEU A 171 -15.44 22.65 34.22
CA LEU A 171 -15.08 22.18 32.88
C LEU A 171 -16.28 21.58 32.13
N SER A 172 -17.14 20.83 32.82
CA SER A 172 -18.33 20.24 32.21
C SER A 172 -19.37 21.29 31.83
N ALA A 173 -19.59 22.31 32.67
CA ALA A 173 -20.49 23.42 32.37
C ALA A 173 -20.03 24.20 31.12
N VAL A 174 -18.74 24.53 31.03
CA VAL A 174 -18.18 25.22 29.86
C VAL A 174 -18.25 24.33 28.61
N GLN A 175 -18.02 23.02 28.74
CA GLN A 175 -18.10 22.08 27.62
C GLN A 175 -19.53 21.99 27.04
N ILE A 176 -20.56 21.99 27.88
CA ILE A 176 -21.96 21.99 27.43
C ILE A 176 -22.30 23.27 26.66
N CYS A 177 -21.83 24.43 27.13
CA CYS A 177 -22.06 25.70 26.47
C CYS A 177 -21.37 25.78 25.09
N VAL A 178 -20.07 25.47 25.04
CA VAL A 178 -19.23 25.72 23.84
C VAL A 178 -19.28 24.59 22.82
N LEU A 179 -19.31 23.32 23.23
CA LEU A 179 -19.38 22.18 22.31
C LEU A 179 -20.80 21.58 22.21
N GLY A 180 -21.72 21.91 23.11
CA GLY A 180 -23.10 21.45 23.05
C GLY A 180 -24.01 22.44 22.32
N GLN A 181 -24.18 23.64 22.89
CA GLN A 181 -25.19 24.60 22.45
C GLN A 181 -24.75 25.45 21.25
N PHE A 182 -23.50 25.92 21.25
CA PHE A 182 -22.98 26.82 20.22
C PHE A 182 -23.02 26.26 18.77
N PRO A 183 -22.56 25.02 18.48
CA PRO A 183 -22.56 24.51 17.10
C PRO A 183 -23.98 24.28 16.56
N VAL A 184 -24.90 23.86 17.44
CA VAL A 184 -26.32 23.71 17.12
C VAL A 184 -26.96 25.06 16.78
N HIS A 185 -26.63 26.10 17.55
CA HIS A 185 -27.09 27.46 17.27
C HIS A 185 -26.59 27.97 15.90
N VAL A 186 -25.31 27.75 15.57
CA VAL A 186 -24.73 28.14 14.28
C VAL A 186 -25.40 27.44 13.11
N VAL A 187 -25.64 26.13 13.21
CA VAL A 187 -26.27 25.35 12.13
C VAL A 187 -27.70 25.80 11.86
N VAL A 188 -28.48 26.10 12.91
CA VAL A 188 -29.89 26.49 12.79
C VAL A 188 -30.06 27.94 12.31
N GLN A 189 -29.24 28.87 12.81
CA GLN A 189 -29.35 30.30 12.47
C GLN A 189 -28.83 30.61 11.07
N TYR A 190 -27.70 30.03 10.67
CA TYR A 190 -27.06 30.34 9.38
C TYR A 190 -27.57 29.49 8.22
N GLN A 191 -28.57 28.62 8.45
CA GLN A 191 -29.20 27.77 7.42
C GLN A 191 -28.19 27.12 6.47
N LEU A 192 -27.10 26.54 7.01
CA LEU A 192 -25.99 26.04 6.20
C LEU A 192 -26.44 25.01 5.15
N PRO A 193 -25.77 24.88 3.99
CA PRO A 193 -26.01 23.78 3.06
C PRO A 193 -25.81 22.41 3.73
N PRO A 194 -26.42 21.33 3.21
CA PRO A 194 -26.45 20.03 3.88
C PRO A 194 -25.04 19.50 4.23
N ALA A 195 -24.06 19.59 3.32
CA ALA A 195 -22.70 19.12 3.60
C ALA A 195 -22.01 19.95 4.69
N SER A 196 -22.15 21.28 4.64
CA SER A 196 -21.65 22.21 5.66
C SER A 196 -22.25 21.95 7.06
N ARG A 197 -23.53 21.57 7.17
CA ARG A 197 -24.16 21.17 8.45
C ARG A 197 -23.53 19.91 9.02
N PHE A 198 -23.34 18.89 8.18
CA PHE A 198 -22.75 17.63 8.60
C PHE A 198 -21.32 17.83 9.12
N ILE A 199 -20.52 18.69 8.48
CA ILE A 199 -19.17 19.01 8.94
C ILE A 199 -19.19 19.54 10.37
N VAL A 200 -20.01 20.55 10.66
CA VAL A 200 -20.05 21.18 11.99
C VAL A 200 -20.48 20.20 13.09
N ILE A 201 -21.53 19.39 12.84
CA ILE A 201 -22.07 18.46 13.85
C ILE A 201 -21.14 17.26 14.08
N LEU A 202 -20.53 16.70 13.02
CA LEU A 202 -19.58 15.60 13.17
C LEU A 202 -18.30 16.06 13.89
N GLU A 203 -17.84 17.27 13.60
CA GLU A 203 -16.69 17.87 14.28
C GLU A 203 -16.99 18.16 15.76
N GLN A 204 -18.20 18.65 16.08
CA GLN A 204 -18.69 18.78 17.45
C GLN A 204 -18.58 17.46 18.23
N ILE A 205 -19.14 16.37 17.68
CA ILE A 205 -19.15 15.06 18.35
C ILE A 205 -17.72 14.56 18.54
N ARG A 206 -16.87 14.71 17.51
CA ARG A 206 -15.46 14.33 17.57
C ARG A 206 -14.72 15.06 18.70
N PHE A 207 -14.92 16.37 18.83
CA PHE A 207 -14.25 17.16 19.87
C PHE A 207 -14.70 16.79 21.29
N VAL A 208 -15.99 16.54 21.50
CA VAL A 208 -16.53 16.09 22.80
C VAL A 208 -15.93 14.74 23.21
N MET A 209 -15.87 13.78 22.29
CA MET A 209 -15.32 12.45 22.59
C MET A 209 -13.81 12.51 22.89
N LYS A 210 -13.07 13.33 22.16
CA LYS A 210 -11.62 13.49 22.34
C LYS A 210 -11.27 14.26 23.61
N SER A 211 -11.99 15.34 23.95
CA SER A 211 -11.76 16.07 25.20
C SER A 211 -11.98 15.15 26.40
N TYR A 212 -13.07 14.38 26.41
CA TYR A 212 -13.37 13.41 27.46
C TYR A 212 -12.30 12.32 27.58
N SER A 213 -11.89 11.71 26.45
CA SER A 213 -10.85 10.67 26.48
C SER A 213 -9.52 11.20 27.01
N PHE A 214 -9.13 12.42 26.66
CA PHE A 214 -7.89 13.02 27.16
C PHE A 214 -7.92 13.24 28.68
N ILE A 215 -9.02 13.81 29.20
CA ILE A 215 -9.18 14.07 30.63
C ILE A 215 -9.17 12.75 31.42
N ARG A 216 -9.93 11.75 30.95
CA ARG A 216 -10.06 10.44 31.60
C ARG A 216 -8.73 9.69 31.69
N GLU A 217 -7.93 9.69 30.63
CA GLU A 217 -6.65 8.99 30.61
C GLU A 217 -5.54 9.76 31.34
N THR A 218 -5.62 11.10 31.39
CA THR A 218 -4.58 11.94 32.05
C THR A 218 -4.80 12.07 33.56
N ALA A 219 -6.05 12.14 34.04
CA ALA A 219 -6.37 12.28 35.45
C ALA A 219 -5.71 11.24 36.39
N PRO A 220 -5.81 9.91 36.14
CA PRO A 220 -5.18 8.91 37.01
C PRO A 220 -3.65 8.97 36.98
N LEU A 221 -3.05 9.37 35.85
CA LEU A 221 -1.59 9.52 35.73
C LEU A 221 -1.05 10.60 36.66
N VAL A 222 -1.78 11.72 36.79
CA VAL A 222 -1.42 12.83 37.69
C VAL A 222 -1.65 12.47 39.16
N MET A 223 -2.72 11.72 39.45
CA MET A 223 -3.06 11.29 40.82
C MET A 223 -2.05 10.28 41.38
N ASN A 224 -1.58 9.35 40.55
CA ASN A 224 -0.74 8.24 40.97
C ASN A 224 0.77 8.56 40.97
N ASN A 225 1.20 9.63 40.27
CA ASN A 225 2.61 10.03 40.18
C ASN A 225 2.84 11.37 40.91
N PRO A 226 3.27 11.36 42.18
CA PRO A 226 3.66 12.59 42.86
C PRO A 226 4.96 13.17 42.26
N PRO A 227 5.08 14.51 42.15
CA PRO A 227 6.32 15.14 41.70
C PRO A 227 7.47 14.86 42.70
N LYS A 228 8.67 14.60 42.19
CA LYS A 228 9.89 14.49 43.02
C LYS A 228 10.35 15.89 43.44
N GLU A 229 11.04 16.01 44.58
CA GLU A 229 11.54 17.30 45.08
C GLU A 229 12.35 18.04 44.00
N GLY A 230 11.85 19.19 43.55
CA GLY A 230 12.49 20.02 42.51
C GLY A 230 12.11 19.70 41.06
N GLU A 231 11.29 18.69 40.78
CA GLU A 231 10.84 18.34 39.41
C GLU A 231 9.38 18.75 39.16
N ASN A 232 9.11 19.30 37.97
CA ASN A 232 7.75 19.60 37.52
C ASN A 232 6.96 18.29 37.31
N PRO A 233 5.63 18.25 37.58
CA PRO A 233 4.85 17.04 37.36
C PRO A 233 4.87 16.64 35.88
N ARG A 234 4.98 15.33 35.60
CA ARG A 234 5.04 14.80 34.23
C ARG A 234 3.67 14.92 33.58
N PHE A 235 3.50 15.92 32.72
CA PHE A 235 2.29 16.11 31.92
C PHE A 235 2.51 15.75 30.45
N PRO A 236 1.45 15.31 29.75
CA PRO A 236 1.52 15.16 28.30
C PRO A 236 1.84 16.51 27.63
N THR A 237 2.71 16.46 26.62
CA THR A 237 3.06 17.66 25.87
C THR A 237 1.87 18.16 25.05
N LEU A 238 1.78 19.49 24.85
CA LEU A 238 0.77 20.08 23.97
C LEU A 238 0.86 19.50 22.55
N SER A 239 2.07 19.16 22.09
CA SER A 239 2.32 18.53 20.80
C SER A 239 1.66 17.15 20.68
N SER A 240 1.80 16.28 21.69
CA SER A 240 1.15 14.96 21.73
C SER A 240 -0.39 15.08 21.75
N TYR A 241 -0.92 16.07 22.47
CA TYR A 241 -2.36 16.34 22.51
C TYR A 241 -2.88 16.87 21.16
N LEU A 242 -2.19 17.83 20.56
CA LEU A 242 -2.49 18.34 19.21
C LEU A 242 -2.47 17.20 18.19
N TYR A 243 -1.46 16.32 18.26
CA TYR A 243 -1.35 15.14 17.41
C TYR A 243 -2.52 14.17 17.60
N PHE A 244 -3.03 13.99 18.82
CA PHE A 244 -4.24 13.20 19.09
C PHE A 244 -5.50 13.84 18.50
N LEU A 245 -5.66 15.17 18.55
CA LEU A 245 -6.82 15.87 18.01
C LEU A 245 -7.01 15.63 16.50
N PHE A 246 -5.93 15.44 15.74
CA PHE A 246 -5.98 15.10 14.32
C PHE A 246 -5.95 13.59 14.02
N CYS A 247 -5.72 12.73 15.00
CA CYS A 247 -5.69 11.28 14.81
C CYS A 247 -7.06 10.69 14.45
N PRO A 248 -7.18 9.69 13.55
CA PRO A 248 -8.41 8.95 13.35
C PRO A 248 -8.70 7.94 14.48
N THR A 249 -8.47 8.32 15.74
CA THR A 249 -8.74 7.51 16.93
C THR A 249 -9.37 8.38 18.03
N LEU A 250 -10.28 7.80 18.80
CA LEU A 250 -10.96 8.51 19.90
C LEU A 250 -10.35 8.23 21.28
N ILE A 251 -9.46 7.25 21.39
CA ILE A 251 -8.79 6.86 22.64
C ILE A 251 -7.45 7.57 22.73
N TYR A 252 -7.22 8.41 23.74
CA TYR A 252 -5.94 9.09 23.99
C TYR A 252 -4.83 8.11 24.42
N ARG A 253 -3.64 8.23 23.82
CA ARG A 253 -2.40 7.54 24.21
C ARG A 253 -1.23 8.51 24.04
N GLU A 254 -0.22 8.44 24.92
CA GLU A 254 0.99 9.28 24.79
C GLU A 254 1.79 8.97 23.51
N SER A 255 1.71 7.75 23.00
CA SER A 255 2.36 7.30 21.75
C SER A 255 1.42 6.41 20.92
N TYR A 256 1.29 6.71 19.62
CA TYR A 256 0.52 5.90 18.66
C TYR A 256 1.43 5.33 17.56
N PRO A 257 1.26 4.07 17.13
CA PRO A 257 1.97 3.52 15.97
C PRO A 257 1.29 3.98 14.67
N ARG A 258 1.68 5.14 14.10
CA ARG A 258 0.97 5.77 12.95
C ARG A 258 1.62 5.62 11.57
N SER A 259 2.64 4.77 11.39
CA SER A 259 3.35 4.64 10.11
C SER A 259 2.75 3.60 9.14
N MET A 260 2.22 2.48 9.64
CA MET A 260 1.96 1.31 8.79
C MET A 260 0.73 1.46 7.88
N VAL A 261 -0.42 1.88 8.40
CA VAL A 261 -1.67 1.95 7.60
C VAL A 261 -1.55 3.01 6.50
N LEU A 262 -1.01 4.18 6.82
CA LEU A 262 -0.76 5.24 5.84
C LEU A 262 0.28 4.79 4.78
N ALA A 263 1.33 4.09 5.21
CA ALA A 263 2.32 3.54 4.28
C ALA A 263 1.71 2.48 3.35
N VAL A 264 0.81 1.61 3.84
CA VAL A 264 0.10 0.64 2.99
C VAL A 264 -0.74 1.36 1.94
N PHE A 265 -1.57 2.33 2.33
CA PHE A 265 -2.40 3.08 1.38
C PHE A 265 -1.57 3.82 0.31
N ASN A 266 -0.48 4.47 0.72
CA ASN A 266 0.43 5.14 -0.21
C ASN A 266 1.18 4.16 -1.12
N SER A 267 1.35 2.90 -0.69
CA SER A 267 2.03 1.85 -1.47
C SER A 267 1.11 1.11 -2.45
N ILE A 268 -0.21 1.30 -2.39
CA ILE A 268 -1.16 0.63 -3.30
C ILE A 268 -0.88 1.00 -4.76
N LEU A 269 -0.76 2.31 -5.05
CA LEU A 269 -0.53 2.81 -6.41
C LEU A 269 0.80 2.31 -7.01
N PRO A 270 1.97 2.44 -6.36
CA PRO A 270 3.19 1.88 -6.90
C PRO A 270 3.16 0.34 -6.96
N GLY A 271 2.48 -0.32 -6.02
CA GLY A 271 2.32 -1.77 -6.04
C GLY A 271 1.55 -2.29 -7.24
N ILE A 272 0.43 -1.65 -7.59
CA ILE A 272 -0.33 -2.06 -8.79
C ILE A 272 0.43 -1.75 -10.08
N MET A 273 1.11 -0.61 -10.15
CA MET A 273 1.93 -0.26 -11.31
C MET A 273 3.07 -1.27 -11.51
N LEU A 274 3.73 -1.69 -10.42
CA LEU A 274 4.75 -2.73 -10.47
C LEU A 274 4.18 -4.06 -10.97
N LEU A 275 3.01 -4.47 -10.46
CA LEU A 275 2.37 -5.70 -10.91
C LEU A 275 2.08 -5.68 -12.42
N LEU A 276 1.45 -4.61 -12.92
CA LEU A 276 1.09 -4.48 -14.34
C LEU A 276 2.34 -4.40 -15.22
N LEU A 277 3.37 -3.68 -14.79
CA LEU A 277 4.63 -3.55 -15.53
C LEU A 277 5.39 -4.88 -15.57
N CYS A 278 5.50 -5.59 -14.44
CA CYS A 278 6.14 -6.91 -14.39
C CYS A 278 5.38 -7.93 -15.23
N PHE A 279 4.04 -7.91 -15.19
CA PHE A 279 3.21 -8.74 -16.04
C PHE A 279 3.50 -8.48 -17.52
N PHE A 280 3.49 -7.21 -17.95
CA PHE A 280 3.74 -6.85 -19.34
C PHE A 280 5.19 -7.16 -19.76
N ALA A 281 6.18 -6.76 -18.97
CA ALA A 281 7.59 -6.96 -19.30
C ALA A 281 7.96 -8.45 -19.38
N PHE A 282 7.46 -9.27 -18.44
CA PHE A 282 7.82 -10.68 -18.38
C PHE A 282 6.89 -11.57 -19.23
N LEU A 283 5.58 -11.58 -18.96
CA LEU A 283 4.68 -12.51 -19.64
C LEU A 283 4.43 -12.12 -21.09
N HIS A 284 4.37 -10.82 -21.40
CA HIS A 284 4.13 -10.37 -22.76
C HIS A 284 5.44 -10.20 -23.53
N CYS A 285 6.33 -9.30 -23.11
CA CYS A 285 7.51 -8.96 -23.91
C CYS A 285 8.57 -10.08 -23.90
N TRP A 286 8.95 -10.58 -22.73
CA TRP A 286 10.04 -11.55 -22.62
C TRP A 286 9.67 -12.90 -23.22
N LEU A 287 8.52 -13.48 -22.85
CA LEU A 287 8.11 -14.78 -23.42
C LEU A 287 7.86 -14.71 -24.92
N ASN A 288 7.26 -13.62 -25.45
CA ASN A 288 7.12 -13.46 -26.90
C ASN A 288 8.46 -13.30 -27.60
N LEU A 289 9.41 -12.57 -27.01
CA LEU A 289 10.75 -12.47 -27.59
C LEU A 289 11.37 -13.86 -27.78
N PHE A 290 11.28 -14.73 -26.76
CA PHE A 290 11.78 -16.10 -26.88
C PHE A 290 10.96 -16.97 -27.81
N ALA A 291 9.63 -16.81 -27.82
CA ALA A 291 8.76 -17.53 -28.74
C ALA A 291 9.09 -17.21 -30.20
N GLU A 292 9.31 -15.93 -30.54
CA GLU A 292 9.74 -15.51 -31.87
C GLU A 292 11.14 -16.02 -32.21
N LEU A 293 12.09 -15.91 -31.27
CA LEU A 293 13.47 -16.40 -31.46
C LEU A 293 13.52 -17.92 -31.69
N LEU A 294 12.62 -18.67 -31.05
CA LEU A 294 12.53 -20.12 -31.15
C LEU A 294 11.54 -20.60 -32.21
N GLN A 295 10.86 -19.68 -32.91
CA GLN A 295 9.78 -19.98 -33.86
C GLN A 295 8.68 -20.85 -33.23
N PHE A 296 8.36 -20.58 -31.97
CA PHE A 296 7.32 -21.27 -31.22
C PHE A 296 5.95 -20.67 -31.54
N ALA A 297 5.01 -21.54 -31.96
CA ALA A 297 3.70 -21.15 -32.46
C ALA A 297 2.67 -20.91 -31.34
N ASP A 298 2.74 -21.63 -30.21
CA ASP A 298 1.80 -21.43 -29.09
C ASP A 298 2.22 -20.22 -28.24
N ARG A 299 1.50 -19.12 -28.39
CA ARG A 299 1.80 -17.87 -27.69
C ARG A 299 0.77 -17.55 -26.62
N MET A 300 -0.04 -18.51 -26.19
CA MET A 300 -1.10 -18.26 -25.22
C MET A 300 -0.61 -18.32 -23.77
N PHE A 301 0.34 -17.46 -23.41
CA PHE A 301 0.94 -17.41 -22.08
C PHE A 301 -0.01 -16.90 -20.98
N TYR A 302 -1.04 -16.15 -21.35
CA TYR A 302 -2.08 -15.62 -20.45
C TYR A 302 -3.40 -15.36 -21.21
N LYS A 303 -4.50 -15.25 -20.47
CA LYS A 303 -5.84 -14.91 -20.97
C LYS A 303 -6.31 -13.56 -20.38
N ASP A 304 -7.54 -13.16 -20.64
CA ASP A 304 -8.16 -11.90 -20.20
C ASP A 304 -8.49 -11.91 -18.69
N TRP A 305 -7.46 -12.04 -17.87
CA TRP A 305 -7.56 -12.15 -16.42
C TRP A 305 -8.18 -10.89 -15.78
N TRP A 306 -8.05 -9.72 -16.40
CA TRP A 306 -8.63 -8.45 -15.95
C TRP A 306 -10.16 -8.44 -15.95
N ASN A 307 -10.79 -9.28 -16.78
CA ASN A 307 -12.24 -9.47 -16.82
C ASN A 307 -12.74 -10.51 -15.80
N SER A 308 -11.86 -11.11 -15.00
CA SER A 308 -12.24 -12.17 -14.07
C SER A 308 -13.16 -11.66 -12.96
N THR A 309 -14.28 -12.36 -12.77
CA THR A 309 -15.24 -12.14 -11.67
C THR A 309 -14.94 -12.99 -10.44
N SER A 310 -14.16 -14.06 -10.58
CA SER A 310 -13.79 -14.98 -9.51
C SER A 310 -12.27 -15.08 -9.37
N PHE A 311 -11.79 -15.38 -8.15
CA PHE A 311 -10.36 -15.67 -7.93
C PHE A 311 -9.94 -16.97 -8.60
N THR A 312 -10.85 -17.94 -8.72
CA THR A 312 -10.61 -19.19 -9.45
C THR A 312 -10.27 -18.93 -10.92
N ASN A 313 -11.04 -18.05 -11.59
CA ASN A 313 -10.77 -17.68 -12.98
C ASN A 313 -9.50 -16.84 -13.11
N TYR A 314 -9.24 -15.94 -12.17
CA TYR A 314 -8.02 -15.14 -12.13
C TYR A 314 -6.76 -16.02 -12.12
N TYR A 315 -6.67 -17.01 -11.21
CA TYR A 315 -5.49 -17.90 -11.12
C TYR A 315 -5.28 -18.76 -12.38
N ARG A 316 -6.35 -19.11 -13.10
CA ARG A 316 -6.28 -19.88 -14.36
C ARG A 316 -5.80 -19.06 -15.55
N THR A 317 -6.05 -17.76 -15.53
CA THR A 317 -5.89 -16.88 -16.70
C THR A 317 -4.70 -15.94 -16.59
N TRP A 318 -4.22 -15.65 -15.39
CA TRP A 318 -3.10 -14.73 -15.14
C TRP A 318 -1.78 -15.21 -15.76
N ASN A 319 -1.38 -16.45 -15.47
CA ASN A 319 -0.16 -17.08 -15.99
C ASN A 319 -0.50 -18.53 -16.35
N VAL A 320 -0.90 -18.74 -17.60
CA VAL A 320 -1.35 -20.05 -18.09
C VAL A 320 -0.23 -21.07 -18.04
N VAL A 321 1.01 -20.66 -18.34
CA VAL A 321 2.19 -21.55 -18.34
C VAL A 321 2.40 -22.21 -16.97
N VAL A 322 2.41 -21.41 -15.91
CA VAL A 322 2.59 -21.93 -14.54
C VAL A 322 1.33 -22.64 -14.04
N HIS A 323 0.16 -22.10 -14.37
CA HIS A 323 -1.11 -22.70 -13.99
C HIS A 323 -1.25 -24.12 -14.56
N ASP A 324 -0.98 -24.31 -15.85
CA ASP A 324 -1.13 -25.60 -16.51
C ASP A 324 -0.14 -26.62 -15.96
N TRP A 325 1.10 -26.20 -15.70
CA TRP A 325 2.07 -27.07 -15.03
C TRP A 325 1.56 -27.53 -13.65
N LEU A 326 1.06 -26.60 -12.82
CA LEU A 326 0.50 -26.92 -11.51
C LEU A 326 -0.78 -27.77 -11.60
N PHE A 327 -1.60 -27.57 -12.64
CA PHE A 327 -2.84 -28.33 -12.83
C PHE A 327 -2.55 -29.77 -13.28
N TYR A 328 -1.71 -29.95 -14.29
CA TYR A 328 -1.43 -31.25 -14.88
C TYR A 328 -0.55 -32.12 -14.00
N TYR A 329 0.48 -31.56 -13.35
CA TYR A 329 1.44 -32.32 -12.55
C TYR A 329 1.20 -32.19 -11.04
N GLY A 330 0.68 -31.06 -10.58
CA GLY A 330 0.34 -30.89 -9.15
C GLY A 330 -1.03 -31.48 -8.83
N TYR A 331 -2.08 -30.88 -9.39
CA TYR A 331 -3.47 -31.19 -9.02
C TYR A 331 -3.90 -32.57 -9.52
N ARG A 332 -3.69 -32.88 -10.80
CA ARG A 332 -4.17 -34.12 -11.43
C ARG A 332 -3.46 -35.36 -10.86
N ASP A 333 -2.16 -35.29 -10.64
CA ASP A 333 -1.39 -36.41 -10.08
C ASP A 333 -1.74 -36.63 -8.61
N PHE A 334 -1.90 -35.56 -7.81
CA PHE A 334 -2.39 -35.69 -6.44
C PHE A 334 -3.80 -36.30 -6.39
N LEU A 335 -4.68 -35.90 -7.30
CA LEU A 335 -6.02 -36.50 -7.44
C LEU A 335 -5.97 -37.97 -7.82
N TRP A 336 -5.05 -38.34 -8.72
CA TRP A 336 -4.84 -39.72 -9.12
C TRP A 336 -4.34 -40.56 -7.94
N LEU A 337 -3.35 -40.07 -7.19
CA LEU A 337 -2.85 -40.69 -5.96
C LEU A 337 -3.96 -40.84 -4.90
N SER A 338 -4.84 -39.85 -4.80
CA SER A 338 -5.98 -39.83 -3.88
C SER A 338 -7.18 -40.66 -4.35
N LYS A 339 -7.07 -41.40 -5.46
CA LYS A 339 -8.19 -42.12 -6.12
C LYS A 339 -9.43 -41.25 -6.32
N ARG A 340 -9.22 -39.96 -6.63
CA ARG A 340 -10.23 -38.91 -6.82
C ARG A 340 -11.14 -38.62 -5.60
N LYS A 341 -10.78 -39.07 -4.40
CA LYS A 341 -11.61 -38.89 -3.19
C LYS A 341 -11.52 -37.48 -2.61
N PHE A 342 -10.34 -36.84 -2.59
CA PHE A 342 -10.14 -35.56 -1.89
C PHE A 342 -9.80 -34.39 -2.84
N ARG A 343 -10.81 -33.87 -3.55
CA ARG A 343 -10.64 -32.70 -4.47
C ARG A 343 -10.17 -31.43 -3.76
N THR A 344 -10.71 -31.15 -2.57
CA THR A 344 -10.34 -29.98 -1.77
C THR A 344 -8.90 -30.07 -1.28
N ALA A 345 -8.45 -31.25 -0.84
CA ALA A 345 -7.07 -31.44 -0.41
C ALA A 345 -6.08 -31.27 -1.57
N ALA A 346 -6.44 -31.75 -2.78
CA ALA A 346 -5.64 -31.56 -3.99
C ALA A 346 -5.52 -30.09 -4.40
N MET A 347 -6.59 -29.31 -4.24
CA MET A 347 -6.56 -27.88 -4.49
C MET A 347 -5.66 -27.18 -3.45
N LEU A 348 -5.86 -27.45 -2.16
CA LEU A 348 -5.08 -26.84 -1.08
C LEU A 348 -3.59 -27.16 -1.18
N SER A 349 -3.22 -28.39 -1.58
CA SER A 349 -1.81 -28.76 -1.75
C SER A 349 -1.12 -27.91 -2.82
N VAL A 350 -1.78 -27.67 -3.96
CA VAL A 350 -1.25 -26.81 -5.02
C VAL A 350 -1.11 -25.36 -4.57
N PHE A 351 -2.08 -24.83 -3.81
CA PHE A 351 -1.96 -23.48 -3.22
C PHE A 351 -0.79 -23.37 -2.25
N ILE A 352 -0.58 -24.37 -1.40
CA ILE A 352 0.54 -24.40 -0.44
C ILE A 352 1.88 -24.47 -1.17
N VAL A 353 2.02 -25.37 -2.16
CA VAL A 353 3.24 -25.49 -2.96
C VAL A 353 3.55 -24.16 -3.66
N SER A 354 2.54 -23.55 -4.28
CA SER A 354 2.70 -22.23 -4.91
C SER A 354 3.13 -21.16 -3.90
N ALA A 355 2.50 -21.07 -2.73
CA ALA A 355 2.84 -20.10 -1.70
C ALA A 355 4.28 -20.26 -1.18
N ILE A 356 4.76 -21.50 -0.98
CA ILE A 356 6.14 -21.79 -0.57
C ILE A 356 7.13 -21.34 -1.63
N VAL A 357 6.85 -21.62 -2.91
CA VAL A 357 7.76 -21.24 -4.02
C VAL A 357 7.83 -19.72 -4.18
N HIS A 358 6.72 -19.00 -4.06
CA HIS A 358 6.71 -17.53 -4.10
C HIS A 358 7.49 -16.92 -2.93
N GLU A 359 7.30 -17.45 -1.72
CA GLU A 359 8.05 -17.00 -0.54
C GLU A 359 9.54 -17.29 -0.68
N TYR A 360 9.90 -18.46 -1.22
CA TYR A 360 11.28 -18.83 -1.50
C TYR A 360 11.93 -17.86 -2.51
N ALA A 361 11.23 -17.56 -3.61
CA ALA A 361 11.73 -16.63 -4.63
C ALA A 361 11.99 -15.23 -4.05
N LEU A 362 11.06 -14.69 -3.25
CA LEU A 362 11.25 -13.40 -2.59
C LEU A 362 12.33 -13.43 -1.51
N SER A 363 12.36 -14.49 -0.70
CA SER A 363 13.36 -14.62 0.37
C SER A 363 14.78 -14.67 -0.17
N MET A 364 14.98 -15.40 -1.28
CA MET A 364 16.26 -15.45 -1.98
C MET A 364 16.59 -14.14 -2.70
N GLY A 365 15.58 -13.47 -3.27
CA GLY A 365 15.74 -12.19 -3.94
C GLY A 365 16.14 -11.05 -2.99
N PHE A 366 15.53 -10.98 -1.81
CA PHE A 366 15.79 -9.94 -0.81
C PHE A 366 16.85 -10.31 0.23
N GLY A 367 17.25 -11.57 0.36
CA GLY A 367 18.27 -12.00 1.32
C GLY A 367 17.79 -12.06 2.78
N PHE A 368 16.47 -12.10 2.98
CA PHE A 368 15.83 -12.28 4.28
C PHE A 368 14.53 -13.04 4.18
N PHE A 369 14.11 -13.71 5.25
CA PHE A 369 12.86 -14.45 5.29
C PHE A 369 11.77 -13.60 5.93
N TYR A 370 10.67 -13.34 5.20
CA TYR A 370 9.55 -12.55 5.71
C TYR A 370 8.23 -13.03 5.09
N PRO A 371 7.48 -13.93 5.79
CA PRO A 371 6.44 -14.79 5.20
C PRO A 371 5.10 -14.10 4.90
N VAL A 372 5.13 -12.87 4.40
CA VAL A 372 3.92 -12.11 4.02
C VAL A 372 3.29 -12.69 2.76
N MET A 373 4.09 -13.06 1.75
CA MET A 373 3.54 -13.69 0.55
C MET A 373 2.90 -15.04 0.86
N PHE A 374 3.57 -15.85 1.68
CA PHE A 374 3.02 -17.12 2.12
C PHE A 374 1.63 -16.94 2.77
N CYS A 375 1.50 -16.03 3.74
CA CYS A 375 0.23 -15.77 4.41
C CYS A 375 -0.84 -15.22 3.45
N LEU A 376 -0.46 -14.33 2.52
CA LEU A 376 -1.39 -13.74 1.57
C LEU A 376 -1.94 -14.78 0.59
N PHE A 377 -1.12 -15.66 0.06
CA PHE A 377 -1.56 -16.71 -0.86
C PHE A 377 -2.25 -17.89 -0.14
N ALA A 378 -1.68 -18.40 0.95
CA ALA A 378 -2.18 -19.59 1.62
C ALA A 378 -3.46 -19.33 2.44
N VAL A 379 -3.59 -18.15 3.05
CA VAL A 379 -4.78 -17.81 3.85
C VAL A 379 -5.79 -17.07 3.00
N PHE A 380 -5.45 -15.86 2.54
CA PHE A 380 -6.40 -15.01 1.81
C PHE A 380 -6.72 -15.59 0.43
N GLY A 381 -5.74 -16.12 -0.29
CA GLY A 381 -5.97 -16.76 -1.58
C GLY A 381 -6.93 -17.95 -1.50
N VAL A 382 -6.82 -18.79 -0.48
CA VAL A 382 -7.74 -19.92 -0.25
C VAL A 382 -9.13 -19.43 0.16
N VAL A 383 -9.22 -18.49 1.10
CA VAL A 383 -10.50 -17.92 1.55
C VAL A 383 -11.25 -17.26 0.39
N PHE A 384 -10.55 -16.48 -0.44
CA PHE A 384 -11.14 -15.85 -1.61
C PHE A 384 -11.52 -16.87 -2.68
N ASN A 385 -10.72 -17.91 -2.91
CA ASN A 385 -11.06 -18.95 -3.86
C ASN A 385 -12.38 -19.66 -3.47
N PHE A 386 -12.65 -19.90 -2.18
CA PHE A 386 -13.92 -20.51 -1.74
C PHE A 386 -15.08 -19.53 -1.58
N THR A 387 -14.81 -18.26 -1.25
CA THR A 387 -15.86 -17.25 -1.02
C THR A 387 -16.34 -16.64 -2.33
N LEU A 388 -15.43 -16.42 -3.27
CA LEU A 388 -15.64 -15.79 -4.57
C LEU A 388 -15.54 -16.84 -5.69
N ASN A 389 -16.44 -17.83 -5.62
CA ASN A 389 -16.53 -18.93 -6.59
C ASN A 389 -17.14 -18.50 -7.94
N ASP A 390 -16.91 -19.31 -8.97
CA ASP A 390 -17.42 -19.18 -10.36
C ASP A 390 -18.96 -19.09 -10.49
N LYS A 391 -19.72 -19.36 -9.43
CA LYS A 391 -21.19 -19.22 -9.41
C LYS A 391 -21.66 -17.76 -9.43
N ARG A 392 -20.77 -16.80 -9.14
CA ARG A 392 -21.11 -15.38 -8.99
C ARG A 392 -20.52 -14.58 -10.15
N GLN A 393 -21.33 -14.35 -11.19
CA GLN A 393 -20.91 -13.71 -12.45
C GLN A 393 -21.25 -12.21 -12.53
N SER A 394 -21.70 -11.59 -11.43
CA SER A 394 -22.04 -10.17 -11.42
C SER A 394 -20.78 -9.29 -11.57
N PRO A 395 -20.85 -8.15 -12.28
CA PRO A 395 -19.73 -7.23 -12.44
C PRO A 395 -19.21 -6.65 -11.11
N VAL A 396 -20.04 -6.65 -10.06
CA VAL A 396 -19.62 -6.26 -8.69
C VAL A 396 -18.45 -7.12 -8.20
N PHE A 397 -18.39 -8.39 -8.58
CA PHE A 397 -17.31 -9.28 -8.16
C PHE A 397 -15.98 -8.99 -8.86
N ASN A 398 -16.01 -8.43 -10.08
CA ASN A 398 -14.82 -7.90 -10.73
C ASN A 398 -14.25 -6.71 -9.95
N VAL A 399 -15.11 -5.77 -9.51
CA VAL A 399 -14.69 -4.62 -8.67
C VAL A 399 -14.10 -5.09 -7.33
N ILE A 400 -14.73 -6.07 -6.68
CA ILE A 400 -14.21 -6.66 -5.43
C ILE A 400 -12.85 -7.33 -5.66
N MET A 401 -12.69 -8.07 -6.76
CA MET A 401 -11.43 -8.72 -7.12
C MET A 401 -10.31 -7.69 -7.27
N TRP A 402 -10.54 -6.62 -8.05
CA TRP A 402 -9.59 -5.52 -8.19
C TRP A 402 -9.26 -4.82 -6.88
N ALA A 403 -10.26 -4.58 -6.02
CA ALA A 403 -10.04 -3.98 -4.71
C ALA A 403 -9.13 -4.86 -3.83
N CYS A 404 -9.36 -6.17 -3.80
CA CYS A 404 -8.51 -7.12 -3.08
C CYS A 404 -7.09 -7.17 -3.66
N LEU A 405 -6.96 -7.10 -4.98
CA LEU A 405 -5.66 -7.12 -5.66
C LEU A 405 -4.87 -5.82 -5.37
N PHE A 406 -5.52 -4.65 -5.39
CA PHE A 406 -4.90 -3.37 -5.00
C PHE A 406 -4.39 -3.37 -3.56
N VAL A 407 -5.24 -3.77 -2.61
CA VAL A 407 -4.86 -3.83 -1.19
C VAL A 407 -3.74 -4.86 -0.98
N GLY A 408 -3.84 -6.03 -1.62
CA GLY A 408 -2.83 -7.08 -1.53
C GLY A 408 -1.45 -6.61 -2.01
N GLN A 409 -1.39 -5.95 -3.18
CA GLN A 409 -0.13 -5.40 -3.70
C GLN A 409 0.42 -4.28 -2.82
N GLY A 410 -0.43 -3.40 -2.29
CA GLY A 410 -0.02 -2.33 -1.38
C GLY A 410 0.58 -2.87 -0.07
N VAL A 411 -0.01 -3.92 0.50
CA VAL A 411 0.51 -4.59 1.71
C VAL A 411 1.87 -5.24 1.42
N GLN A 412 2.00 -5.95 0.30
CA GLN A 412 3.26 -6.61 -0.08
C GLN A 412 4.40 -5.59 -0.21
N VAL A 413 4.24 -4.58 -1.08
CA VAL A 413 5.28 -3.58 -1.31
C VAL A 413 5.63 -2.83 -0.03
N CYS A 414 4.63 -2.41 0.75
CA CYS A 414 4.87 -1.68 2.00
C CYS A 414 5.71 -2.51 2.99
N LEU A 415 5.31 -3.75 3.27
CA LEU A 415 5.95 -4.53 4.33
C LEU A 415 7.33 -5.04 3.90
N TYR A 416 7.51 -5.49 2.65
CA TYR A 416 8.85 -5.89 2.16
C TYR A 416 9.81 -4.71 2.09
N CYS A 417 9.37 -3.52 1.66
CA CYS A 417 10.22 -2.33 1.69
C CYS A 417 10.58 -1.91 3.12
N GLN A 418 9.62 -1.93 4.06
CA GLN A 418 9.89 -1.63 5.46
C GLN A 418 10.93 -2.57 6.07
N GLU A 419 10.80 -3.88 5.81
CA GLU A 419 11.75 -4.86 6.31
C GLU A 419 13.14 -4.67 5.68
N TRP A 420 13.21 -4.41 4.37
CA TRP A 420 14.47 -4.10 3.69
C TRP A 420 15.17 -2.88 4.30
N TYR A 421 14.43 -1.77 4.49
CA TYR A 421 15.00 -0.57 5.11
C TYR A 421 15.38 -0.78 6.58
N ALA A 422 14.62 -1.58 7.33
CA ALA A 422 14.95 -1.92 8.71
C ALA A 422 16.27 -2.71 8.80
N GLN A 423 16.49 -3.66 7.90
CA GLN A 423 17.76 -4.41 7.84
C GLN A 423 18.93 -3.55 7.38
N ALA A 424 18.72 -2.57 6.50
CA ALA A 424 19.74 -1.62 6.11
C ALA A 424 20.15 -0.68 7.26
N ARG A 425 19.20 -0.32 8.15
CA ARG A 425 19.47 0.54 9.32
C ARG A 425 20.09 -0.23 10.49
N CYS A 426 19.57 -1.43 10.76
CA CYS A 426 20.02 -2.31 11.82
C CYS A 426 20.69 -3.57 11.23
N PRO A 427 21.97 -3.50 10.83
CA PRO A 427 22.66 -4.64 10.22
C PRO A 427 22.82 -5.80 11.21
N ARG A 428 22.84 -7.03 10.68
CA ARG A 428 22.98 -8.26 11.47
C ARG A 428 24.32 -8.27 12.21
N THR A 429 24.28 -8.55 13.51
CA THR A 429 25.46 -8.67 14.37
C THR A 429 25.93 -10.11 14.56
N GLY A 430 25.06 -11.10 14.34
CA GLY A 430 25.37 -12.52 14.45
C GLY A 430 24.99 -13.35 13.21
N ASN A 431 25.51 -14.59 13.14
CA ASN A 431 25.23 -15.56 12.08
C ASN A 431 24.15 -16.60 12.47
N SER A 432 23.35 -16.30 13.49
CA SER A 432 22.36 -17.25 13.97
C SER A 432 21.20 -17.38 12.97
N PHE A 433 20.74 -18.62 12.71
CA PHE A 433 19.59 -18.87 11.83
C PHE A 433 18.32 -18.13 12.31
N LEU A 434 18.17 -17.99 13.63
CA LEU A 434 17.07 -17.23 14.22
C LEU A 434 17.10 -15.75 13.84
N GLU A 435 18.28 -15.12 13.71
CA GLU A 435 18.41 -13.73 13.24
C GLU A 435 18.08 -13.53 11.75
N LEU A 436 18.13 -14.60 10.95
CA LEU A 436 17.70 -14.59 9.55
C LEU A 436 16.16 -14.63 9.41
N VAL A 437 15.51 -15.35 10.33
CA VAL A 437 14.06 -15.61 10.32
C VAL A 437 13.27 -14.56 11.11
N THR A 438 13.90 -13.87 12.06
CA THR A 438 13.20 -12.83 12.86
C THR A 438 13.11 -11.50 12.09
N PRO A 439 11.90 -10.96 11.88
CA PRO A 439 11.73 -9.67 11.22
C PRO A 439 12.27 -8.52 12.09
N ARG A 440 12.99 -7.60 11.46
CA ARG A 440 13.60 -6.44 12.13
C ARG A 440 12.71 -5.21 12.11
N SER A 441 11.76 -5.14 11.18
CA SER A 441 10.76 -4.06 11.10
C SER A 441 9.98 -3.82 12.39
N TRP A 442 9.89 -4.81 13.29
CA TRP A 442 9.17 -4.71 14.55
C TRP A 442 10.06 -4.42 15.77
N SER A 443 11.38 -4.52 15.62
CA SER A 443 12.34 -4.39 16.72
C SER A 443 13.35 -3.24 16.54
N CYS A 444 13.61 -2.83 15.30
CA CYS A 444 14.47 -1.69 14.97
C CYS A 444 13.63 -0.40 14.99
N ASN A 445 13.75 0.38 16.07
CA ASN A 445 13.13 1.71 16.20
C ASN A 445 14.00 2.80 15.58
#